data_AF-A0A7C2AML0-F1
#
_entry.id   AF-A0A7C2AML0-F1
#
_cell.length_a   1.000
_cell.length_b   1.000
_cell.length_c   1.000
_cell.angle_alpha   90.00
_cell.angle_beta   90.00
_cell.angle_gamma   90.00
#
_symmetry.space_group_name_H-M   'P 1'
#
loop_
_entity.id
_entity.type
_entity.pdbx_description
1 polymer ?
#
loop_
_entity_poly.entity_id
_entity_poly.type
_entity_poly.pdbx_seq_one_letter_code
_entity_poly.pdbx_strand_id
1 'polypeptide(L)'
;MSSEATRVQEKSGAILLEICWKQWSRLAGEGWGEAGDTGRSMIDPEALLLISLSLCEREARLRDRVAWWAGVGAQWLSVARVRAMLPEILEDLTAPLSDFASRTRDRRWKAFAAPMAHTPPVRPGKGVDEVDLKAPSALVLRLRAGFGVGAKADLLAFLLGAQGVQGPGFHASASLCARVTGFSPSAVRRAAADMRIAGMLETDASHPPRYRADGGLWAPLLLGDDPSAANVPPALPRFAMWWQLMTALLSCRQWADGKLCDPDNRTVMASHARSLTELLTLPAKWNGWRLPDYRRARGSESLELLDRSLDVIERGIAEIL
;
A
#
# COMPACT_ATOMS: atom_id res chain seq x y z
N MET A 1 -12.10 26.15 11.44
CA MET A 1 -11.34 25.61 10.27
C MET A 1 -11.78 26.35 9.03
N SER A 2 -10.87 26.71 8.11
CA SER A 2 -11.29 27.29 6.83
C SER A 2 -11.96 26.22 5.95
N SER A 3 -12.87 26.64 5.07
CA SER A 3 -13.66 25.74 4.20
C SER A 3 -12.80 24.77 3.37
N GLU A 4 -11.58 25.19 3.04
CA GLU A 4 -10.60 24.47 2.24
C GLU A 4 -9.97 23.31 3.02
N ALA A 5 -9.67 23.50 4.32
CA ALA A 5 -9.12 22.44 5.15
C ALA A 5 -10.13 21.30 5.34
N THR A 6 -11.40 21.63 5.60
CA THR A 6 -12.49 20.64 5.68
C THR A 6 -12.62 19.84 4.38
N ARG A 7 -12.55 20.50 3.22
CA ARG A 7 -12.60 19.83 1.92
C ARG A 7 -11.44 18.84 1.72
N VAL A 8 -10.22 19.23 2.09
CA VAL A 8 -9.04 18.35 2.04
C VAL A 8 -9.24 17.12 2.95
N GLN A 9 -9.80 17.32 4.15
CA GLN A 9 -10.11 16.24 5.08
C GLN A 9 -11.10 15.22 4.50
N GLU A 10 -12.23 15.71 4.00
CA GLU A 10 -13.31 14.89 3.46
C GLU A 10 -12.83 14.12 2.22
N LYS A 11 -12.15 14.80 1.29
CA LYS A 11 -11.64 14.21 0.06
C LYS A 11 -10.57 13.15 0.34
N SER A 12 -9.56 13.46 1.16
CA SER A 12 -8.53 12.47 1.51
C SER A 12 -9.11 11.27 2.27
N GLY A 13 -10.08 11.49 3.15
CA GLY A 13 -10.80 10.42 3.85
C GLY A 13 -11.62 9.53 2.91
N ALA A 14 -12.35 10.12 1.96
CA ALA A 14 -13.12 9.40 0.96
C ALA A 14 -12.23 8.54 0.06
N ILE A 15 -11.13 9.11 -0.45
CA ILE A 15 -10.15 8.39 -1.26
C ILE A 15 -9.57 7.19 -0.49
N LEU A 16 -9.17 7.37 0.78
CA LEU A 16 -8.64 6.29 1.61
C LEU A 16 -9.65 5.16 1.81
N LEU A 17 -10.91 5.50 2.08
CA LEU A 17 -11.99 4.52 2.24
C LEU A 17 -12.22 3.75 0.95
N GLU A 18 -12.25 4.42 -0.21
CA GLU A 18 -12.41 3.78 -1.50
C GLU A 18 -11.28 2.78 -1.77
N ILE A 19 -10.01 3.18 -1.56
CA ILE A 19 -8.86 2.28 -1.69
C ILE A 19 -9.05 1.05 -0.82
N CYS A 20 -9.33 1.24 0.47
CA CYS A 20 -9.50 0.12 1.41
C CYS A 20 -10.62 -0.82 0.96
N TRP A 21 -11.79 -0.30 0.59
CA TRP A 21 -12.93 -1.12 0.18
C TRP A 21 -12.66 -1.91 -1.10
N LYS A 22 -12.09 -1.28 -2.13
CA LYS A 22 -11.74 -1.97 -3.38
C LYS A 22 -10.69 -3.05 -3.15
N GLN A 23 -9.64 -2.76 -2.38
CA GLN A 23 -8.59 -3.75 -2.11
C GLN A 23 -9.09 -4.90 -1.23
N TRP A 24 -9.88 -4.65 -0.17
CA TRP A 24 -10.47 -5.71 0.63
C TRP A 24 -11.41 -6.61 -0.17
N SER A 25 -12.21 -6.03 -1.07
CA SER A 25 -13.13 -6.80 -1.92
C SER A 25 -12.38 -7.75 -2.84
N ARG A 26 -11.23 -7.33 -3.38
CA ARG A 26 -10.37 -8.18 -4.22
C ARG A 26 -9.70 -9.32 -3.48
N LEU A 27 -9.29 -9.10 -2.22
CA LEU A 27 -8.71 -10.18 -1.40
C LEU A 27 -9.76 -11.22 -0.98
N ALA A 28 -11.01 -10.79 -0.80
CA ALA A 28 -12.09 -11.64 -0.31
C ALA A 28 -12.86 -12.38 -1.43
N GLY A 29 -12.54 -12.13 -2.71
CA GLY A 29 -13.14 -12.80 -3.87
C GLY A 29 -14.62 -12.45 -4.12
N GLU A 30 -15.28 -13.25 -4.96
CA GLU A 30 -16.63 -13.01 -5.52
C GLU A 30 -17.75 -12.88 -4.47
N GLY A 31 -17.51 -13.24 -3.20
CA GLY A 31 -18.49 -13.11 -2.12
C GLY A 31 -18.69 -11.69 -1.58
N TRP A 32 -17.89 -10.71 -2.03
CA TRP A 32 -17.69 -9.45 -1.30
C TRP A 32 -17.67 -8.16 -2.10
N GLY A 33 -17.74 -8.25 -3.43
CA GLY A 33 -17.74 -7.12 -4.36
C GLY A 33 -18.39 -7.48 -5.69
N GLU A 34 -18.37 -6.55 -6.63
CA GLU A 34 -18.79 -6.81 -8.01
C GLU A 34 -17.88 -7.88 -8.62
N ALA A 35 -18.46 -8.99 -9.06
CA ALA A 35 -17.74 -10.06 -9.71
C ALA A 35 -17.08 -9.54 -11.01
N GLY A 36 -15.77 -9.79 -11.17
CA GLY A 36 -15.04 -9.54 -12.42
C GLY A 36 -13.96 -8.46 -12.37
N ASP A 37 -13.86 -7.64 -11.31
CA ASP A 37 -12.77 -6.65 -11.19
C ASP A 37 -11.53 -7.26 -10.53
N THR A 38 -10.61 -7.75 -11.37
CA THR A 38 -9.31 -8.31 -10.93
C THR A 38 -8.29 -7.24 -10.51
N GLY A 39 -8.59 -5.96 -10.78
CA GLY A 39 -7.72 -4.85 -10.52
C GLY A 39 -6.44 -4.82 -11.36
N ARG A 40 -5.91 -3.62 -11.59
CA ARG A 40 -4.64 -3.47 -12.34
C ARG A 40 -3.41 -3.39 -11.46
N SER A 41 -3.58 -3.24 -10.16
CA SER A 41 -2.49 -3.05 -9.19
C SER A 41 -2.45 -4.14 -8.13
N MET A 42 -1.24 -4.44 -7.67
CA MET A 42 -1.02 -5.30 -6.52
C MET A 42 -1.49 -4.62 -5.24
N ILE A 43 -1.89 -5.44 -4.27
CA ILE A 43 -2.24 -4.98 -2.93
C ILE A 43 -0.99 -4.99 -2.04
N ASP A 44 -0.79 -3.92 -1.28
CA ASP A 44 0.16 -3.90 -0.17
C ASP A 44 -0.59 -4.26 1.12
N PRO A 45 -0.48 -5.50 1.63
CA PRO A 45 -1.36 -5.98 2.68
C PRO A 45 -1.05 -5.37 4.05
N GLU A 46 0.18 -4.90 4.29
CA GLU A 46 0.52 -4.18 5.52
C GLU A 46 -0.01 -2.74 5.50
N ALA A 47 0.12 -2.05 4.37
CA ALA A 47 -0.45 -0.71 4.22
C ALA A 47 -1.98 -0.76 4.34
N LEU A 48 -2.63 -1.72 3.67
CA LEU A 48 -4.07 -1.94 3.76
C LEU A 48 -4.51 -2.20 5.20
N LEU A 49 -3.81 -3.06 5.95
CA LEU A 49 -4.11 -3.33 7.36
C LEU A 49 -4.00 -2.07 8.21
N LEU A 50 -2.85 -1.39 8.17
CA LEU A 50 -2.55 -0.28 9.06
C LEU A 50 -3.48 0.90 8.83
N ILE A 51 -3.77 1.21 7.56
CA ILE A 51 -4.70 2.28 7.23
C ILE A 51 -6.13 1.86 7.57
N SER A 52 -6.52 0.61 7.35
CA SER A 52 -7.84 0.15 7.80
C SER A 52 -8.03 0.30 9.31
N LEU A 53 -7.01 -0.03 10.11
CA LEU A 53 -7.02 0.16 11.56
C LEU A 53 -7.19 1.63 11.95
N SER A 54 -6.53 2.54 11.24
CA SER A 54 -6.63 4.00 11.44
C SER A 54 -8.03 4.56 11.07
N LEU A 55 -8.77 3.83 10.21
CA LEU A 55 -10.11 4.22 9.77
C LEU A 55 -11.24 3.57 10.60
N CYS A 56 -10.95 2.55 11.41
CA CYS A 56 -11.95 1.75 12.13
C CYS A 56 -12.87 2.53 13.07
N GLU A 57 -12.42 3.65 13.65
CA GLU A 57 -13.27 4.50 14.50
C GLU A 57 -14.37 5.22 13.71
N ARG A 58 -14.10 5.52 12.43
CA ARG A 58 -15.02 6.25 11.54
C ARG A 58 -15.81 5.34 10.63
N GLU A 59 -15.23 4.22 10.21
CA GLU A 59 -15.86 3.21 9.39
C GLU A 59 -15.82 1.86 10.11
N ALA A 60 -16.85 1.59 10.91
CA ALA A 60 -16.93 0.40 11.74
C ALA A 60 -16.88 -0.90 10.92
N ARG A 61 -17.34 -0.91 9.66
CA ARG A 61 -17.33 -2.11 8.81
C ARG A 61 -15.91 -2.54 8.42
N LEU A 62 -14.92 -1.64 8.46
CA LEU A 62 -13.51 -2.03 8.27
C LEU A 62 -12.98 -2.90 9.40
N ARG A 63 -13.53 -2.76 10.63
CA ARG A 63 -13.16 -3.62 11.76
C ARG A 63 -13.51 -5.08 11.47
N ASP A 64 -14.67 -5.32 10.87
CA ASP A 64 -15.08 -6.68 10.48
C ASP A 64 -14.10 -7.26 9.43
N ARG A 65 -13.61 -6.44 8.49
CA ARG A 65 -12.60 -6.85 7.50
C ARG A 65 -11.26 -7.20 8.12
N VAL A 66 -10.77 -6.33 9.00
CA VAL A 66 -9.51 -6.54 9.69
C VAL A 66 -9.57 -7.77 10.60
N ALA A 67 -10.71 -8.00 11.27
CA ALA A 67 -10.91 -9.17 12.11
C ALA A 67 -10.99 -10.48 11.29
N TRP A 68 -11.67 -10.47 10.15
CA TRP A 68 -11.62 -11.60 9.20
C TRP A 68 -10.18 -11.87 8.75
N TRP A 69 -9.45 -10.83 8.35
CA TRP A 69 -8.07 -10.95 7.90
C TRP A 69 -7.12 -11.48 8.99
N ALA A 70 -7.35 -11.15 10.26
CA ALA A 70 -6.60 -11.69 11.39
C ALA A 70 -6.70 -13.23 11.45
N GLY A 71 -7.87 -13.78 11.08
CA GLY A 71 -8.14 -15.22 11.04
C GLY A 71 -7.48 -15.95 9.88
N VAL A 72 -7.57 -15.39 8.66
CA VAL A 72 -7.18 -16.12 7.43
C VAL A 72 -5.89 -15.63 6.76
N GLY A 73 -5.53 -14.36 6.96
CA GLY A 73 -4.47 -13.68 6.20
C GLY A 73 -3.25 -13.27 7.00
N ALA A 74 -3.31 -13.24 8.33
CA ALA A 74 -2.22 -12.77 9.19
C ALA A 74 -0.88 -13.51 8.97
N GLN A 75 -0.92 -14.78 8.59
CA GLN A 75 0.27 -15.57 8.26
C GLN A 75 1.04 -15.05 7.04
N TRP A 76 0.38 -14.28 6.17
CA TRP A 76 0.99 -13.67 5.00
C TRP A 76 1.50 -12.26 5.24
N LEU A 77 1.33 -11.73 6.46
CA LEU A 77 1.81 -10.40 6.82
C LEU A 77 3.23 -10.43 7.40
N SER A 78 3.99 -9.38 7.09
CA SER A 78 5.33 -9.11 7.57
C SER A 78 5.30 -8.19 8.79
N VAL A 79 5.49 -8.78 9.97
CA VAL A 79 5.68 -8.04 11.23
C VAL A 79 6.84 -7.05 11.13
N ALA A 80 7.90 -7.38 10.39
CA ALA A 80 9.03 -6.49 10.17
C ALA A 80 8.63 -5.23 9.38
N ARG A 81 7.82 -5.38 8.31
CA ARG A 81 7.31 -4.23 7.55
C ARG A 81 6.35 -3.39 8.38
N VAL A 82 5.43 -4.04 9.11
CA VAL A 82 4.50 -3.33 10.02
C VAL A 82 5.26 -2.44 11.00
N ARG A 83 6.32 -2.95 11.63
CA ARG A 83 7.17 -2.16 12.53
C ARG A 83 7.90 -1.02 11.84
N ALA A 84 8.37 -1.22 10.61
CA ALA A 84 9.05 -0.18 9.84
C ALA A 84 8.08 0.93 9.40
N MET A 85 6.83 0.57 9.14
CA MET A 85 5.77 1.45 8.67
C MET A 85 5.15 2.27 9.81
N LEU A 86 4.94 1.66 10.98
CA LEU A 86 4.27 2.28 12.13
C LEU A 86 4.73 3.71 12.46
N PRO A 87 6.04 4.04 12.50
CA PRO A 87 6.51 5.39 12.81
C PRO A 87 6.06 6.48 11.83
N GLU A 88 5.65 6.14 10.60
CA GLU A 88 5.15 7.12 9.64
C GLU A 88 3.64 7.40 9.79
N ILE A 89 2.93 6.58 10.58
CA ILE A 89 1.51 6.80 10.90
C ILE A 89 1.42 7.61 12.18
N LEU A 90 0.79 8.79 12.11
CA LEU A 90 0.70 9.70 13.25
C LEU A 90 -0.41 9.32 14.24
N GLU A 91 -1.29 8.39 13.86
CA GLU A 91 -2.31 7.84 14.77
C GLU A 91 -1.71 6.78 15.69
N ASP A 92 -2.13 6.79 16.96
CA ASP A 92 -1.78 5.73 17.90
C ASP A 92 -2.56 4.46 17.54
N LEU A 93 -1.88 3.54 16.84
CA LEU A 93 -2.41 2.24 16.47
C LEU A 93 -2.13 1.15 17.51
N THR A 94 -1.65 1.48 18.71
CA THR A 94 -1.28 0.49 19.73
C THR A 94 -2.48 -0.40 20.11
N ALA A 95 -3.61 0.20 20.48
CA ALA A 95 -4.80 -0.56 20.86
C ALA A 95 -5.43 -1.32 19.67
N PRO A 96 -5.64 -0.72 18.48
CA PRO A 96 -6.13 -1.45 17.31
C PRO A 96 -5.22 -2.61 16.86
N LEU A 97 -3.89 -2.45 16.92
CA LEU A 97 -2.95 -3.53 16.60
C LEU A 97 -2.93 -4.63 17.65
N SER A 98 -3.08 -4.28 18.92
CA SER A 98 -3.23 -5.27 19.98
C SER A 98 -4.50 -6.10 19.78
N ASP A 99 -5.61 -5.47 19.41
CA ASP A 99 -6.85 -6.18 19.06
C ASP A 99 -6.63 -7.15 17.89
N PHE A 100 -6.02 -6.67 16.80
CA PHE A 100 -5.68 -7.52 15.66
C PHE A 100 -4.77 -8.71 16.06
N ALA A 101 -3.71 -8.43 16.83
CA ALA A 101 -2.76 -9.43 17.30
C ALA A 101 -3.40 -10.48 18.23
N SER A 102 -4.41 -10.10 19.01
CA SER A 102 -5.13 -11.03 19.89
C SER A 102 -6.04 -12.01 19.13
N ARG A 103 -6.49 -11.62 17.93
CA ARG A 103 -7.41 -12.40 17.08
C ARG A 103 -6.71 -13.39 16.17
N THR A 104 -5.42 -13.18 15.89
CA THR A 104 -4.65 -14.07 15.03
C THR A 104 -4.05 -15.25 15.80
N ARG A 105 -3.95 -16.40 15.13
CA ARG A 105 -3.22 -17.58 15.64
C ARG A 105 -1.71 -17.52 15.35
N ASP A 106 -1.26 -16.52 14.59
CA ASP A 106 0.14 -16.37 14.22
C ASP A 106 0.99 -15.81 15.37
N ARG A 107 1.91 -16.65 15.87
CA ARG A 107 2.76 -16.33 17.02
C ARG A 107 3.70 -15.14 16.79
N ARG A 108 3.99 -14.76 15.55
CA ARG A 108 4.84 -13.60 15.23
C ARG A 108 4.23 -12.28 15.72
N TRP A 109 2.90 -12.25 15.86
CA TRP A 109 2.15 -11.07 16.31
C TRP A 109 2.11 -10.89 17.83
N LYS A 110 2.61 -11.86 18.61
CA LYS A 110 2.65 -11.80 20.08
C LYS A 110 3.29 -10.51 20.62
N ALA A 111 4.26 -9.95 19.91
CA ALA A 111 4.93 -8.71 20.34
C ALA A 111 4.03 -7.47 20.29
N PHE A 112 2.89 -7.53 19.59
CA PHE A 112 1.88 -6.48 19.57
C PHE A 112 0.69 -6.79 20.50
N ALA A 113 0.57 -8.02 20.98
CA ALA A 113 -0.49 -8.41 21.89
C ALA A 113 -0.21 -7.81 23.29
N ALA A 114 -1.06 -6.89 23.72
CA ALA A 114 -1.11 -6.40 25.09
C ALA A 114 -2.34 -6.98 25.82
N PRO A 115 -2.33 -7.10 27.16
CA PRO A 115 -3.52 -7.45 27.93
C PRO A 115 -4.62 -6.39 27.68
N MET A 116 -5.66 -6.76 26.93
CA MET A 116 -6.71 -5.83 26.54
C MET A 116 -7.73 -5.63 27.66
N ALA A 117 -8.14 -4.38 27.88
CA ALA A 117 -9.25 -4.05 28.79
C ALA A 117 -10.64 -4.27 28.15
N HIS A 118 -10.75 -4.17 26.81
CA HIS A 118 -11.99 -4.45 26.10
C HIS A 118 -11.75 -4.68 24.59
N THR A 119 -12.16 -5.83 24.09
CA THR A 119 -12.16 -6.14 22.65
C THR A 119 -13.52 -5.74 22.07
N PRO A 120 -13.58 -4.81 21.09
CA PRO A 120 -14.86 -4.45 20.49
C PRO A 120 -15.53 -5.67 19.82
N PRO A 121 -16.87 -5.78 19.89
CA PRO A 121 -17.57 -6.86 19.21
C PRO A 121 -17.37 -6.75 17.69
N VAL A 122 -17.14 -7.90 17.07
CA VAL A 122 -17.04 -8.07 15.62
C VAL A 122 -18.25 -8.88 15.17
N ARG A 123 -18.84 -8.51 14.04
CA ARG A 123 -19.99 -9.25 13.51
C ARG A 123 -19.52 -10.58 12.91
N PRO A 124 -19.98 -11.74 13.41
CA PRO A 124 -19.60 -13.02 12.86
C PRO A 124 -20.17 -13.22 11.44
N GLY A 125 -19.55 -14.12 10.68
CA GLY A 125 -20.23 -14.76 9.55
C GLY A 125 -20.22 -13.97 8.26
N LYS A 126 -19.25 -13.09 8.07
CA LYS A 126 -19.02 -12.54 6.75
C LYS A 126 -17.51 -12.47 6.46
N GLY A 127 -16.97 -13.57 5.94
CA GLY A 127 -15.73 -13.63 5.16
C GLY A 127 -15.66 -14.97 4.42
N VAL A 128 -14.90 -15.06 3.32
CA VAL A 128 -14.55 -16.36 2.73
C VAL A 128 -13.54 -17.08 3.64
N ASP A 129 -13.57 -18.40 3.67
CA ASP A 129 -12.66 -19.18 4.54
C ASP A 129 -11.20 -19.10 4.07
N GLU A 130 -10.99 -18.82 2.77
CA GLU A 130 -9.67 -18.74 2.15
C GLU A 130 -9.50 -17.48 1.32
N VAL A 131 -8.28 -16.94 1.34
CA VAL A 131 -7.88 -15.81 0.49
C VAL A 131 -7.59 -16.32 -0.90
N ASP A 132 -8.15 -15.68 -1.93
CA ASP A 132 -7.81 -16.01 -3.31
C ASP A 132 -6.39 -15.54 -3.65
N LEU A 133 -5.41 -16.42 -3.44
CA LEU A 133 -4.03 -16.16 -3.81
C LEU A 133 -3.82 -16.16 -5.33
N LYS A 134 -4.77 -16.64 -6.14
CA LYS A 134 -4.68 -16.68 -7.62
C LYS A 134 -5.13 -15.39 -8.29
N ALA A 135 -5.85 -14.52 -7.58
CA ALA A 135 -6.14 -13.17 -8.04
C ALA A 135 -4.84 -12.40 -8.40
N PRO A 136 -4.76 -11.72 -9.56
CA PRO A 136 -3.57 -10.96 -9.96
C PRO A 136 -3.12 -9.95 -8.88
N SER A 137 -4.07 -9.22 -8.28
CA SER A 137 -3.79 -8.24 -7.22
C SER A 137 -3.13 -8.84 -5.97
N ALA A 138 -3.25 -10.16 -5.75
CA ALA A 138 -2.68 -10.89 -4.62
C ALA A 138 -1.22 -11.35 -4.85
N LEU A 139 -0.53 -10.85 -5.87
CA LEU A 139 0.83 -11.29 -6.22
C LEU A 139 1.83 -11.25 -5.05
N VAL A 140 1.79 -10.21 -4.20
CA VAL A 140 2.64 -10.13 -2.99
C VAL A 140 2.36 -11.32 -2.06
N LEU A 141 1.10 -11.64 -1.81
CA LEU A 141 0.70 -12.76 -0.95
C LEU A 141 1.08 -14.11 -1.55
N ARG A 142 0.88 -14.28 -2.87
CA ARG A 142 1.29 -15.49 -3.60
C ARG A 142 2.79 -15.74 -3.50
N LEU A 143 3.59 -14.70 -3.73
CA LEU A 143 5.05 -14.80 -3.62
C LEU A 143 5.47 -15.09 -2.17
N ARG A 144 4.80 -14.53 -1.17
CA ARG A 144 5.05 -14.87 0.24
C ARG A 144 4.64 -16.29 0.60
N ALA A 145 3.64 -16.86 -0.07
CA ALA A 145 3.29 -18.27 0.08
C ALA A 145 4.39 -19.20 -0.45
N GLY A 146 5.03 -18.86 -1.58
CA GLY A 146 6.11 -19.65 -2.16
C GLY A 146 7.49 -19.45 -1.52
N PHE A 147 7.85 -18.20 -1.21
CA PHE A 147 9.20 -17.83 -0.73
C PHE A 147 9.28 -17.62 0.79
N GLY A 148 8.14 -17.69 1.48
CA GLY A 148 8.00 -17.21 2.84
C GLY A 148 7.87 -15.68 2.92
N VAL A 149 7.37 -15.20 4.05
CA VAL A 149 7.24 -13.76 4.31
C VAL A 149 8.61 -13.15 4.59
N GLY A 150 9.13 -12.36 3.66
CA GLY A 150 10.43 -11.70 3.82
C GLY A 150 10.89 -10.92 2.60
N ALA A 151 12.10 -10.36 2.69
CA ALA A 151 12.62 -9.42 1.69
C ALA A 151 12.72 -10.00 0.26
N LYS A 152 12.92 -11.31 0.08
CA LYS A 152 12.99 -11.94 -1.25
C LYS A 152 11.65 -11.88 -1.99
N ALA A 153 10.58 -12.30 -1.31
CA ALA A 153 9.22 -12.29 -1.87
C ALA A 153 8.80 -10.86 -2.28
N ASP A 154 8.98 -9.90 -1.38
CA ASP A 154 8.57 -8.51 -1.60
C ASP A 154 9.44 -7.78 -2.63
N LEU A 155 10.76 -8.07 -2.65
CA LEU A 155 11.66 -7.56 -3.69
C LEU A 155 11.23 -8.05 -5.07
N LEU A 156 10.93 -9.34 -5.19
CA LEU A 156 10.48 -9.93 -6.45
C LEU A 156 9.14 -9.32 -6.88
N ALA A 157 8.17 -9.24 -5.96
CA ALA A 157 6.86 -8.64 -6.22
C ALA A 157 7.00 -7.21 -6.74
N PHE A 158 7.84 -6.40 -6.08
CA PHE A 158 8.12 -5.04 -6.50
C PHE A 158 8.73 -4.97 -7.90
N LEU A 159 9.79 -5.74 -8.18
CA LEU A 159 10.49 -5.68 -9.47
C LEU A 159 9.60 -6.16 -10.64
N LEU A 160 8.74 -7.15 -10.40
CA LEU A 160 7.76 -7.61 -11.38
C LEU A 160 6.67 -6.56 -11.62
N GLY A 161 6.03 -6.07 -10.57
CA GLY A 161 4.96 -5.09 -10.74
C GLY A 161 5.42 -3.72 -11.18
N ALA A 162 6.67 -3.35 -10.90
CA ALA A 162 7.25 -2.10 -11.41
C ALA A 162 7.33 -2.09 -12.94
N GLN A 163 7.44 -3.25 -13.61
CA GLN A 163 7.46 -3.32 -15.07
C GLN A 163 6.13 -2.93 -15.69
N GLY A 164 5.01 -3.19 -15.02
CA GLY A 164 3.68 -2.78 -15.46
C GLY A 164 3.47 -1.26 -15.46
N VAL A 165 4.39 -0.51 -14.83
CA VAL A 165 4.34 0.96 -14.69
C VAL A 165 5.51 1.62 -15.43
N GLN A 166 6.71 1.10 -15.25
CA GLN A 166 7.98 1.68 -15.74
C GLN A 166 8.48 1.01 -17.02
N GLY A 167 7.84 -0.08 -17.46
CA GLY A 167 8.22 -0.85 -18.65
C GLY A 167 9.12 -2.06 -18.34
N PRO A 168 9.25 -3.00 -19.31
CA PRO A 168 9.92 -4.30 -19.10
C PRO A 168 11.42 -4.21 -18.82
N GLY A 169 12.08 -3.11 -19.20
CA GLY A 169 13.52 -2.87 -18.98
C GLY A 169 13.84 -2.18 -17.65
N PHE A 170 12.86 -2.02 -16.76
CA PHE A 170 13.06 -1.30 -15.50
C PHE A 170 14.04 -2.01 -14.57
N HIS A 171 15.04 -1.26 -14.10
CA HIS A 171 15.98 -1.68 -13.06
C HIS A 171 15.84 -0.79 -11.83
N ALA A 172 15.91 -1.35 -10.63
CA ALA A 172 15.83 -0.59 -9.38
C ALA A 172 17.11 -0.68 -8.56
N SER A 173 17.54 0.42 -7.97
CA SER A 173 18.63 0.41 -6.99
C SER A 173 18.18 -0.26 -5.68
N ALA A 174 19.12 -0.82 -4.92
CA ALA A 174 18.84 -1.34 -3.57
C ALA A 174 18.18 -0.29 -2.66
N SER A 175 18.53 0.99 -2.81
CA SER A 175 17.94 2.09 -2.04
C SER A 175 16.47 2.32 -2.38
N LEU A 176 16.10 2.26 -3.67
CA LEU A 176 14.70 2.34 -4.09
C LEU A 176 13.94 1.12 -3.57
N CYS A 177 14.47 -0.08 -3.77
CA CYS A 177 13.85 -1.32 -3.29
C CYS A 177 13.60 -1.30 -1.78
N ALA A 178 14.59 -0.89 -0.98
CA ALA A 178 14.44 -0.75 0.47
C ALA A 178 13.33 0.23 0.85
N ARG A 179 13.30 1.40 0.20
CA ARG A 179 12.28 2.43 0.46
C ARG A 179 10.86 1.95 0.15
N VAL A 180 10.65 1.25 -0.97
CA VAL A 180 9.30 0.83 -1.39
C VAL A 180 8.82 -0.42 -0.66
N THR A 181 9.73 -1.33 -0.34
CA THR A 181 9.39 -2.57 0.36
C THR A 181 9.38 -2.41 1.88
N GLY A 182 9.92 -1.31 2.43
CA GLY A 182 9.99 -1.10 3.89
C GLY A 182 11.00 -2.00 4.61
N PHE A 183 11.82 -2.76 3.87
CA PHE A 183 12.94 -3.52 4.45
C PHE A 183 14.20 -2.67 4.57
N SER A 184 15.11 -3.05 5.46
CA SER A 184 16.39 -2.37 5.58
C SER A 184 17.25 -2.52 4.32
N PRO A 185 18.11 -1.55 3.99
CA PRO A 185 19.01 -1.65 2.84
C PRO A 185 19.92 -2.89 2.87
N SER A 186 20.33 -3.35 4.05
CA SER A 186 21.13 -4.57 4.20
C SER A 186 20.34 -5.84 3.90
N ALA A 187 19.08 -5.93 4.35
CA ALA A 187 18.20 -7.06 4.05
C ALA A 187 17.91 -7.15 2.54
N VAL A 188 17.64 -6.01 1.90
CA VAL A 188 17.42 -5.94 0.44
C VAL A 188 18.66 -6.35 -0.34
N ARG A 189 19.84 -5.83 0.01
CA ARG A 189 21.08 -6.21 -0.69
C ARG A 189 21.38 -7.70 -0.56
N ARG A 190 21.18 -8.28 0.63
CA ARG A 190 21.35 -9.72 0.86
C ARG A 190 20.35 -10.54 0.03
N ALA A 191 19.07 -10.19 0.08
CA ALA A 191 18.03 -10.84 -0.71
C ALA A 191 18.34 -10.79 -2.21
N ALA A 192 18.73 -9.61 -2.71
CA ALA A 192 19.08 -9.41 -4.11
C ALA A 192 20.32 -10.22 -4.53
N ALA A 193 21.34 -10.29 -3.68
CA ALA A 193 22.54 -11.11 -3.93
C ALA A 193 22.20 -12.60 -4.01
N ASP A 194 21.43 -13.13 -3.06
CA ASP A 194 20.99 -14.54 -3.07
C ASP A 194 20.16 -14.86 -4.31
N MET A 195 19.21 -13.98 -4.66
CA MET A 195 18.33 -14.19 -5.81
C MET A 195 19.07 -14.06 -7.15
N ARG A 196 20.09 -13.21 -7.23
CA ARG A 196 20.99 -13.14 -8.39
C ARG A 196 21.79 -14.43 -8.54
N ILE A 197 22.34 -14.97 -7.45
CA ILE A 197 23.05 -16.27 -7.46
C ILE A 197 22.12 -17.39 -7.93
N ALA A 198 20.85 -17.35 -7.51
CA ALA A 198 19.83 -18.31 -7.93
C ALA A 198 19.30 -18.09 -9.36
N GLY A 199 19.79 -17.09 -10.09
CA GLY A 199 19.32 -16.78 -11.45
C GLY A 199 17.91 -16.17 -11.52
N MET A 200 17.36 -15.70 -10.39
CA MET A 200 16.02 -15.12 -10.31
C MET A 200 16.00 -13.62 -10.63
N LEU A 201 17.15 -12.94 -10.48
CA LEU A 201 17.32 -11.52 -10.76
C LEU A 201 18.52 -11.26 -11.65
N GLU A 202 18.38 -10.26 -12.50
CA GLU A 202 19.45 -9.67 -13.30
C GLU A 202 20.02 -8.44 -12.61
N THR A 203 21.26 -8.10 -12.95
CA THR A 203 21.91 -6.86 -12.54
C THR A 203 22.52 -6.14 -13.73
N ASP A 204 22.42 -4.82 -13.74
CA ASP A 204 23.16 -4.00 -14.70
C ASP A 204 24.62 -3.78 -14.28
N ALA A 205 25.39 -3.11 -15.15
CA ALA A 205 26.79 -2.77 -14.90
C ALA A 205 26.97 -1.50 -14.05
N SER A 206 25.89 -0.91 -13.49
CA SER A 206 26.00 0.34 -12.76
C SER A 206 26.65 0.16 -11.39
N HIS A 207 27.20 1.24 -10.84
CA HIS A 207 27.81 1.26 -9.51
C HIS A 207 27.14 2.35 -8.66
N PRO A 208 26.31 2.01 -7.66
CA PRO A 208 25.93 0.65 -7.23
C PRO A 208 25.04 -0.10 -8.26
N PRO A 209 24.98 -1.44 -8.23
CA PRO A 209 24.20 -2.22 -9.19
C PRO A 209 22.70 -2.00 -8.99
N ARG A 210 21.95 -2.07 -10.10
CA ARG A 210 20.49 -2.08 -10.09
C ARG A 210 19.98 -3.45 -10.51
N TYR A 211 18.82 -3.81 -9.97
CA TYR A 211 18.25 -5.14 -10.08
C TYR A 211 16.99 -5.14 -10.94
N ARG A 212 16.78 -6.22 -11.67
CA ARG A 212 15.59 -6.48 -12.49
C ARG A 212 15.15 -7.93 -12.33
N ALA A 213 13.85 -8.18 -12.39
CA ALA A 213 13.29 -9.53 -12.55
C ALA A 213 12.74 -9.64 -13.99
N ASP A 214 12.88 -10.77 -14.67
CA ASP A 214 12.31 -10.92 -16.01
C ASP A 214 10.83 -11.30 -15.94
N GLY A 215 9.94 -10.35 -16.25
CA GLY A 215 8.50 -10.61 -16.28
C GLY A 215 8.10 -11.74 -17.23
N GLY A 216 8.82 -11.95 -18.33
CA GLY A 216 8.55 -13.02 -19.28
C GLY A 216 8.85 -14.42 -18.73
N LEU A 217 9.86 -14.54 -17.85
CA LEU A 217 10.16 -15.81 -17.16
C LEU A 217 9.17 -16.08 -16.03
N TRP A 218 8.71 -15.03 -15.34
CA TRP A 218 7.86 -15.16 -14.16
C TRP A 218 6.37 -15.25 -14.49
N ALA A 219 5.88 -14.59 -15.55
CA ALA A 219 4.46 -14.52 -15.86
C ALA A 219 3.82 -15.91 -16.08
N PRO A 220 4.39 -16.85 -16.85
CA PRO A 220 3.81 -18.18 -17.03
C PRO A 220 3.69 -18.95 -15.71
N LEU A 221 4.73 -18.88 -14.87
CA LEU A 221 4.74 -19.55 -13.56
C LEU A 221 3.69 -18.96 -12.60
N LEU A 222 3.48 -17.65 -12.64
CA LEU A 222 2.63 -16.96 -11.69
C LEU A 222 1.16 -16.91 -12.15
N LEU A 223 0.92 -16.68 -13.43
CA LEU A 223 -0.42 -16.44 -13.99
C LEU A 223 -0.98 -17.67 -14.71
N GLY A 224 -0.15 -18.68 -14.95
CA GLY A 224 -0.48 -19.84 -15.77
C GLY A 224 -0.35 -19.56 -17.26
N ASP A 225 -0.32 -20.64 -18.04
CA ASP A 225 -0.49 -20.56 -19.49
C ASP A 225 -1.98 -20.47 -19.79
N ASP A 226 -2.47 -19.35 -20.32
CA ASP A 226 -3.80 -19.28 -20.91
C ASP A 226 -3.68 -19.55 -22.42
N PRO A 227 -3.94 -20.78 -22.90
CA PRO A 227 -3.87 -21.11 -24.32
C PRO A 227 -4.91 -20.36 -25.17
N SER A 228 -5.94 -19.77 -24.56
CA SER A 228 -6.95 -18.95 -25.27
C SER A 228 -6.50 -17.49 -25.49
N ALA A 229 -5.48 -17.04 -24.75
CA ALA A 229 -4.88 -15.71 -24.85
C ALA A 229 -3.57 -15.72 -25.68
N ALA A 230 -3.46 -16.62 -26.67
CA ALA A 230 -2.23 -16.90 -27.44
C ALA A 230 -1.52 -15.67 -28.07
N ASN A 231 -2.16 -14.49 -28.09
CA ASN A 231 -1.62 -13.25 -28.65
C ASN A 231 -1.40 -12.11 -27.64
N VAL A 232 -1.75 -12.28 -26.35
CA VAL A 232 -1.51 -11.25 -25.32
C VAL A 232 -1.00 -11.94 -24.04
N PRO A 233 0.29 -11.77 -23.68
CA PRO A 233 0.81 -12.31 -22.42
C PRO A 233 -0.01 -11.78 -21.25
N PRO A 234 -0.36 -12.62 -20.26
CA PRO A 234 -1.10 -12.15 -19.10
C PRO A 234 -0.26 -11.07 -18.40
N ALA A 235 -0.83 -9.86 -18.30
CA ALA A 235 -0.11 -8.71 -17.79
C ALA A 235 0.08 -8.83 -16.29
N LEU A 236 1.33 -8.72 -15.83
CA LEU A 236 1.64 -8.66 -14.40
C LEU A 236 0.94 -7.45 -13.76
N PRO A 237 0.39 -7.61 -12.54
CA PRO A 237 -0.25 -6.51 -11.81
C PRO A 237 0.78 -5.39 -11.53
N ARG A 238 0.35 -4.15 -11.64
CA ARG A 238 1.18 -2.95 -11.42
C ARG A 238 1.57 -2.81 -9.95
N PHE A 239 2.81 -2.44 -9.69
CA PHE A 239 3.21 -1.97 -8.36
C PHE A 239 2.75 -0.53 -8.19
N ALA A 240 1.86 -0.28 -7.24
CA ALA A 240 1.57 1.05 -6.76
C ALA A 240 2.25 1.26 -5.41
N MET A 241 2.78 2.46 -5.18
CA MET A 241 3.39 2.88 -3.92
C MET A 241 2.31 3.10 -2.84
N TRP A 242 1.50 2.07 -2.55
CA TRP A 242 0.32 2.16 -1.69
C TRP A 242 0.66 2.63 -0.29
N TRP A 243 1.74 2.12 0.29
CA TRP A 243 2.24 2.60 1.57
C TRP A 243 2.43 4.12 1.59
N GLN A 244 3.26 4.64 0.68
CA GLN A 244 3.58 6.07 0.64
C GLN A 244 2.35 6.92 0.30
N LEU A 245 1.51 6.45 -0.62
CA LEU A 245 0.31 7.15 -1.04
C LEU A 245 -0.72 7.24 0.10
N MET A 246 -1.02 6.12 0.74
CA MET A 246 -2.04 6.08 1.80
C MET A 246 -1.57 6.81 3.07
N THR A 247 -0.27 6.72 3.41
CA THR A 247 0.29 7.52 4.53
C THR A 247 0.25 9.02 4.23
N ALA A 248 0.54 9.43 2.99
CA ALA A 248 0.41 10.83 2.58
C ALA A 248 -1.05 11.33 2.65
N LEU A 249 -2.01 10.52 2.17
CA LEU A 249 -3.44 10.82 2.28
C LEU A 249 -3.91 10.88 3.73
N LEU A 250 -3.42 9.97 4.58
CA LEU A 250 -3.74 9.96 6.01
C LEU A 250 -3.20 11.22 6.70
N SER A 251 -1.99 11.65 6.33
CA SER A 251 -1.40 12.90 6.80
C SER A 251 -2.21 14.12 6.35
N CYS A 252 -2.74 14.12 5.11
CA CYS A 252 -3.65 15.19 4.64
C CYS A 252 -4.90 15.27 5.50
N ARG A 253 -5.51 14.13 5.83
CA ARG A 253 -6.69 14.07 6.68
C ARG A 253 -6.43 14.56 8.10
N GLN A 254 -5.37 14.05 8.73
CA GLN A 254 -5.03 14.36 10.12
C GLN A 254 -4.59 15.82 10.29
N TRP A 255 -3.93 16.37 9.28
CA TRP A 255 -3.62 17.79 9.23
C TRP A 255 -4.90 18.63 9.30
N ALA A 256 -5.92 18.26 8.51
CA ALA A 256 -7.18 18.97 8.53
C ALA A 256 -8.01 18.72 9.81
N ASP A 257 -7.88 17.57 10.49
CA ASP A 257 -8.50 17.29 11.80
C ASP A 257 -7.98 18.20 12.95
N GLY A 258 -7.10 19.16 12.67
CA GLY A 258 -6.53 20.07 13.69
C GLY A 258 -5.43 19.43 14.55
N LYS A 259 -5.11 18.15 14.33
CA LYS A 259 -4.01 17.46 15.03
C LYS A 259 -2.62 18.02 14.67
N LEU A 260 -2.49 18.62 13.49
CA LEU A 260 -1.21 19.12 12.96
C LEU A 260 -1.27 20.58 12.47
N CYS A 261 -2.34 21.34 12.76
CA CYS A 261 -2.42 22.74 12.35
C CYS A 261 -3.08 23.64 13.39
N ASP A 262 -2.49 24.83 13.55
CA ASP A 262 -3.19 25.98 14.14
C ASP A 262 -4.03 26.63 13.02
N PRO A 263 -5.38 26.54 13.09
CA PRO A 263 -6.26 27.06 12.06
C PRO A 263 -6.24 28.59 11.93
N ASP A 264 -5.70 29.30 12.93
CA ASP A 264 -5.66 30.76 12.95
C ASP A 264 -4.39 31.31 12.28
N ASN A 265 -3.41 30.45 11.97
CA ASN A 265 -2.16 30.83 11.32
C ASN A 265 -2.08 30.40 9.85
N ARG A 266 -2.58 31.27 8.97
CA ARG A 266 -2.60 31.04 7.50
C ARG A 266 -1.24 30.72 6.89
N THR A 267 -0.15 31.30 7.39
CA THR A 267 1.20 31.04 6.89
C THR A 267 1.64 29.61 7.21
N VAL A 268 1.36 29.14 8.42
CA VAL A 268 1.63 27.76 8.84
C VAL A 268 0.80 26.78 8.02
N MET A 269 -0.49 27.05 7.80
CA MET A 269 -1.36 26.24 6.94
C MET A 269 -0.81 26.10 5.52
N ALA A 270 -0.38 27.21 4.91
CA ALA A 270 0.22 27.21 3.57
C ALA A 270 1.55 26.43 3.50
N SER A 271 2.34 26.47 4.58
CA SER A 271 3.57 25.68 4.67
C SER A 271 3.28 24.18 4.74
N HIS A 272 2.35 23.77 5.60
CA HIS A 272 1.97 22.37 5.73
C HIS A 272 1.32 21.81 4.46
N ALA A 273 0.47 22.60 3.77
CA ALA A 273 -0.12 22.19 2.50
C ALA A 273 0.95 21.87 1.43
N ARG A 274 2.05 22.64 1.38
CA ARG A 274 3.19 22.35 0.50
C ARG A 274 3.89 21.06 0.89
N SER A 275 4.17 20.84 2.18
CA SER A 275 4.77 19.59 2.66
C SER A 275 3.90 18.37 2.35
N LEU A 276 2.58 18.47 2.50
CA LEU A 276 1.64 17.41 2.14
C LEU A 276 1.64 17.12 0.63
N THR A 277 1.69 18.16 -0.20
CA THR A 277 1.79 18.01 -1.65
C THR A 277 3.11 17.34 -2.06
N GLU A 278 4.20 17.66 -1.34
CA GLU A 278 5.49 17.00 -1.53
C GLU A 278 5.44 15.50 -1.22
N LEU A 279 4.75 15.10 -0.14
CA LEU A 279 4.54 13.68 0.18
C LEU A 279 3.79 12.91 -0.92
N LEU A 280 2.82 13.56 -1.59
CA LEU A 280 2.07 12.97 -2.71
C LEU A 280 2.88 12.89 -4.00
N THR A 281 3.97 13.65 -4.13
CA THR A 281 4.70 13.79 -5.40
C THR A 281 5.37 12.50 -5.85
N LEU A 282 6.01 11.77 -4.94
CA LEU A 282 6.68 10.51 -5.29
C LEU A 282 5.69 9.43 -5.76
N PRO A 283 4.63 9.08 -5.01
CA PRO A 283 3.66 8.09 -5.47
C PRO A 283 2.90 8.55 -6.72
N ALA A 284 2.62 9.85 -6.89
CA ALA A 284 2.01 10.35 -8.12
C ALA A 284 2.92 10.18 -9.33
N LYS A 285 4.17 10.64 -9.23
CA LYS A 285 5.17 10.49 -10.30
C LYS A 285 5.40 9.03 -10.66
N TRP A 286 5.43 8.14 -9.66
CA TRP A 286 5.57 6.70 -9.89
C TRP A 286 4.49 6.17 -10.82
N ASN A 287 3.23 6.55 -10.58
CA ASN A 287 2.08 6.12 -11.37
C ASN A 287 1.85 6.97 -12.64
N GLY A 288 2.74 7.90 -12.96
CA GLY A 288 2.59 8.78 -14.14
C GLY A 288 1.58 9.91 -13.96
N TRP A 289 1.08 10.13 -12.75
CA TRP A 289 0.12 11.20 -12.44
C TRP A 289 0.85 12.55 -12.33
N ARG A 290 0.38 13.54 -13.10
CA ARG A 290 0.97 14.88 -13.13
C ARG A 290 0.28 15.78 -12.11
N LEU A 291 0.90 15.94 -10.95
CA LEU A 291 0.42 16.91 -9.95
C LEU A 291 0.74 18.35 -10.40
N PRO A 292 -0.07 19.34 -9.98
CA PRO A 292 0.26 20.75 -10.12
C PRO A 292 1.63 21.11 -9.53
N ASP A 293 2.34 22.08 -10.12
CA ASP A 293 3.61 22.58 -9.56
C ASP A 293 3.36 23.41 -8.30
N TYR A 294 3.70 22.84 -7.15
CA TYR A 294 3.51 23.46 -5.83
C TYR A 294 4.74 24.25 -5.34
N ARG A 295 5.88 24.19 -6.04
CA ARG A 295 7.14 24.78 -5.56
C ARG A 295 7.13 26.30 -5.56
N ARG A 296 6.30 26.89 -6.43
CA ARG A 296 6.16 28.34 -6.57
C ARG A 296 4.98 28.90 -5.78
N ALA A 297 4.16 28.03 -5.19
CA ALA A 297 2.95 28.40 -4.49
C ALA A 297 3.23 29.31 -3.29
N ARG A 298 2.41 30.35 -3.11
CA ARG A 298 2.50 31.24 -1.93
C ARG A 298 1.16 31.39 -1.24
N GLY A 299 1.18 31.38 0.10
CA GLY A 299 -0.02 31.61 0.91
C GLY A 299 -1.16 30.64 0.58
N SER A 300 -2.37 31.17 0.40
CA SER A 300 -3.59 30.39 0.13
C SER A 300 -3.53 29.53 -1.13
N GLU A 301 -2.71 29.90 -2.12
CA GLU A 301 -2.51 29.11 -3.35
C GLU A 301 -2.04 27.67 -3.04
N SER A 302 -1.31 27.49 -1.94
CA SER A 302 -0.81 26.17 -1.52
C SER A 302 -1.95 25.20 -1.17
N LEU A 303 -3.06 25.70 -0.63
CA LEU A 303 -4.22 24.90 -0.26
C LEU A 303 -5.01 24.47 -1.51
N GLU A 304 -5.21 25.40 -2.44
CA GLU A 304 -5.87 25.12 -3.72
C GLU A 304 -5.07 24.12 -4.56
N LEU A 305 -3.74 24.18 -4.51
CA LEU A 305 -2.87 23.21 -5.20
C LEU A 305 -2.92 21.83 -4.54
N LEU A 306 -3.03 21.75 -3.22
CA LEU A 306 -3.24 20.48 -2.52
C LEU A 306 -4.58 19.87 -2.91
N ASP A 307 -5.68 20.64 -2.90
CA ASP A 307 -7.01 20.15 -3.31
C ASP A 307 -7.01 19.65 -4.76
N ARG A 308 -6.42 20.41 -5.69
CA ARG A 308 -6.24 19.97 -7.08
C ARG A 308 -5.34 18.75 -7.22
N SER A 309 -4.34 18.60 -6.35
CA SER A 309 -3.50 17.39 -6.33
C SER A 309 -4.33 16.18 -5.93
N LEU A 310 -5.20 16.31 -4.92
CA LEU A 310 -6.12 15.24 -4.52
C LEU A 310 -7.08 14.86 -5.65
N ASP A 311 -7.59 15.81 -6.44
CA ASP A 311 -8.40 15.50 -7.63
C ASP A 311 -7.67 14.65 -8.67
N VAL A 312 -6.37 14.93 -8.87
CA VAL A 312 -5.52 14.14 -9.78
C VAL A 312 -5.30 12.74 -9.21
N ILE A 313 -5.04 12.64 -7.90
CA ILE A 313 -4.86 11.36 -7.20
C ILE A 313 -6.13 10.52 -7.27
N GLU A 314 -7.30 11.09 -7.00
CA GLU A 314 -8.60 10.41 -7.05
C GLU A 314 -8.87 9.78 -8.43
N ARG A 315 -8.73 10.58 -9.50
CA ARG A 315 -8.87 10.07 -10.87
C ARG A 315 -7.84 9.00 -11.20
N GLY A 316 -6.58 9.21 -10.81
CA GLY A 316 -5.51 8.25 -11.05
C GLY A 316 -5.72 6.92 -10.32
N ILE A 317 -6.25 6.96 -9.09
CA ILE A 317 -6.62 5.78 -8.32
C ILE A 317 -7.70 4.98 -9.04
N ALA A 318 -8.72 5.64 -9.58
CA ALA A 318 -9.78 4.97 -10.34
C ALA A 318 -9.27 4.24 -11.60
N GLU A 319 -8.12 4.62 -12.15
CA GLU A 319 -7.50 3.95 -13.32
C GLU A 319 -6.66 2.72 -12.97
N ILE A 320 -6.12 2.66 -11.74
CA ILE A 320 -5.17 1.61 -11.31
C ILE A 320 -5.75 0.66 -10.28
N LEU A 321 -6.77 1.09 -9.52
CA LEU A 321 -7.63 0.17 -8.81
C LEU A 321 -8.38 -0.56 -9.88
#